data_AF-A0A8G2BVM5-F1
#
_entry.id   AF-A0A8G2BVM5-F1
#
_cell.length_a   1.000
_cell.length_b   1.000
_cell.length_c   1.000
_cell.angle_alpha   90.00
_cell.angle_beta   90.00
_cell.angle_gamma   90.00
#
_symmetry.space_group_name_H-M   'P 1'
#
loop_
_entity.id
_entity.type
_entity.pdbx_description
1 polymer ?
#
loop_
_entity_poly.entity_id
_entity_poly.type
_entity_poly.pdbx_seq_one_letter_code
_entity_poly.pdbx_strand_id
1 'polypeptide(L)'
;MSIQEGARFLEKPQGGKGVLLGGVPGVKSAKILVLGGGVVGQNAALMAAGLGADVTIADISLPHLRYLSETMPANIKTLYSSAYNSVCLIILSN
;
A
#
# COMPACT_ATOMS: atom_id res chain seq x y z
N MET A 1 7.82 -8.40 7.64
CA MET A 1 9.07 -7.59 7.61
C MET A 1 9.18 -6.66 6.39
N SER A 2 8.48 -6.88 5.27
CA SER A 2 8.59 -6.02 4.06
C SER A 2 8.32 -4.54 4.32
N ILE A 3 7.28 -4.20 5.09
CA ILE A 3 6.93 -2.80 5.39
C ILE A 3 7.97 -2.11 6.26
N GLN A 4 8.60 -2.83 7.19
CA GLN A 4 9.61 -2.25 8.09
C GLN A 4 10.88 -1.86 7.33
N GLU A 5 11.36 -2.75 6.45
CA GLU A 5 12.48 -2.41 5.58
C GLU A 5 12.09 -1.31 4.58
N GLY A 6 10.88 -1.37 4.01
CA GLY A 6 10.38 -0.31 3.13
C GLY A 6 10.33 1.07 3.81
N ALA A 7 9.90 1.13 5.08
CA ALA A 7 9.92 2.35 5.88
C ALA A 7 11.35 2.89 6.03
N ARG A 8 12.29 2.03 6.42
CA ARG A 8 13.70 2.39 6.58
C ARG A 8 14.29 2.94 5.28
N PHE A 9 14.05 2.31 4.14
CA PHE A 9 14.57 2.79 2.85
C PHE A 9 13.87 4.06 2.35
N LEU A 10 12.71 4.43 2.89
CA LEU A 10 12.08 5.72 2.60
C LEU A 10 12.71 6.89 3.36
N GLU A 11 13.53 6.64 4.38
CA GLU A 11 14.19 7.69 5.17
C GLU A 11 15.28 8.42 4.36
N LYS A 12 15.46 9.72 4.62
CA LYS A 12 16.51 10.53 3.98
C LYS A 12 17.93 9.98 4.17
N PRO A 13 18.35 9.52 5.36
CA PRO A 13 19.69 8.97 5.57
C PRO A 13 19.97 7.73 4.71
N GLN A 14 18.92 6.96 4.37
CA GLN A 14 19.01 5.78 3.53
C GLN A 14 18.90 6.11 2.02
N GLY A 15 18.86 7.39 1.65
CA GLY A 15 18.72 7.84 0.25
C GLY A 15 17.27 7.89 -0.25
N GLY A 16 16.29 7.66 0.63
CA GLY A 16 14.87 7.68 0.30
C GLY A 16 14.29 9.09 0.13
N LYS A 17 12.98 9.14 -0.18
CA LYS A 17 12.26 10.42 -0.37
C LYS A 17 12.10 11.22 0.93
N GLY A 18 12.31 10.62 2.10
CA GLY A 18 12.08 11.24 3.41
C GLY A 18 10.61 11.24 3.82
N VAL A 19 9.86 10.20 3.48
CA VAL A 19 8.41 10.14 3.70
C VAL A 19 8.10 9.28 4.92
N LEU A 20 7.32 9.83 5.85
CA LEU A 20 6.81 9.10 7.00
C LEU A 20 5.58 8.28 6.59
N LEU A 21 5.58 6.99 6.92
CA LEU A 21 4.50 6.09 6.53
C LEU A 21 3.12 6.55 7.02
N GLY A 22 3.02 6.90 8.31
CA GLY A 22 1.77 7.34 8.91
C GLY A 22 1.38 8.79 8.62
N GLY A 23 2.31 9.58 8.09
CA GLY A 23 2.16 11.04 8.08
C GLY A 23 1.92 11.60 9.49
N VAL A 24 1.46 12.84 9.54
CA VAL A 24 1.04 13.55 10.76
C VAL A 24 -0.10 14.50 10.37
N PRO A 25 -0.93 14.99 11.31
CA PRO A 25 -1.97 15.97 10.98
C PRO A 25 -1.39 17.17 10.20
N GLY A 26 -1.91 17.39 8.99
CA GLY A 26 -1.42 18.43 8.06
C GLY A 26 -0.40 17.94 7.01
N VAL A 27 0.10 16.70 7.08
CA VAL A 27 1.01 16.10 6.10
C VAL A 27 0.41 14.81 5.55
N LYS A 28 0.45 14.63 4.22
CA LYS A 28 -0.06 13.43 3.56
C LYS A 28 0.73 12.19 4.04
N SER A 29 0.03 11.10 4.34
CA SER A 29 0.62 9.80 4.63
C SER A 29 1.27 9.19 3.38
N ALA A 30 2.12 8.17 3.59
CA ALA A 30 2.73 7.47 2.46
C ALA A 30 1.66 6.67 1.69
N LYS A 31 1.80 6.67 0.36
CA LYS A 31 1.02 5.81 -0.53
C LYS A 31 1.77 4.51 -0.76
N ILE A 32 1.15 3.38 -0.46
CA ILE A 32 1.73 2.04 -0.63
C ILE A 32 0.87 1.24 -1.60
N LEU A 33 1.50 0.70 -2.65
CA LEU A 33 0.88 -0.27 -3.55
C LEU A 33 1.39 -1.67 -3.20
N VAL A 34 0.47 -2.57 -2.85
CA VAL A 34 0.74 -3.99 -2.65
C VAL A 34 0.26 -4.74 -3.89
N LEU A 35 1.18 -5.43 -4.55
CA LEU A 35 0.86 -6.28 -5.71
C LEU A 35 0.62 -7.71 -5.23
N GLY A 36 -0.62 -8.17 -5.37
CA GLY A 36 -1.10 -9.46 -4.88
C GLY A 36 -1.73 -9.35 -3.49
N GLY A 37 -2.97 -9.83 -3.37
CA GLY A 37 -3.78 -9.89 -2.17
C GLY A 37 -3.71 -11.22 -1.42
N GLY A 38 -2.76 -12.11 -1.75
CA GLY A 38 -2.55 -13.37 -1.00
C GLY A 38 -2.08 -13.14 0.44
N VAL A 39 -1.77 -14.21 1.18
CA VAL A 39 -1.42 -14.16 2.62
C VAL A 39 -0.31 -13.15 2.93
N VAL A 40 0.74 -13.10 2.11
CA VAL A 40 1.86 -12.16 2.29
C VAL A 40 1.42 -10.71 2.06
N GLY A 41 0.63 -10.47 1.01
CA GLY A 41 0.12 -9.15 0.66
C GLY A 41 -0.85 -8.60 1.72
N GLN A 42 -1.71 -9.45 2.26
CA GLN A 42 -2.64 -9.10 3.34
C GLN A 42 -1.90 -8.64 4.60
N ASN A 43 -0.92 -9.43 5.05
CA ASN A 43 -0.14 -9.09 6.24
C ASN A 43 0.70 -7.81 6.04
N ALA A 44 1.26 -7.62 4.84
CA ALA A 44 1.95 -6.39 4.50
C ALA A 44 0.99 -5.19 4.51
N ALA A 45 -0.20 -5.34 3.93
CA ALA A 45 -1.21 -4.28 3.88
C ALA A 45 -1.73 -3.92 5.27
N LEU A 46 -1.97 -4.91 6.14
CA LEU A 46 -2.36 -4.70 7.54
C LEU A 46 -1.29 -3.94 8.34
N MET A 47 -0.01 -4.32 8.20
CA MET A 47 1.09 -3.63 8.87
C MET A 47 1.20 -2.17 8.37
N ALA A 48 1.13 -1.96 7.06
CA ALA A 48 1.17 -0.62 6.47
C ALA A 48 -0.02 0.25 6.92
N ALA A 49 -1.23 -0.34 6.95
CA ALA A 49 -2.43 0.31 7.41
C ALA A 49 -2.36 0.64 8.91
N GLY A 50 -1.83 -0.25 9.74
CA GLY A 50 -1.61 -0.01 11.17
C GLY A 50 -0.62 1.12 11.45
N LEU A 51 0.31 1.37 10.52
CA LEU A 51 1.22 2.51 10.57
C LEU A 51 0.58 3.82 10.07
N GLY A 52 -0.66 3.81 9.57
CA GLY A 52 -1.37 5.00 9.09
C GLY A 52 -1.16 5.34 7.61
N ALA A 53 -0.57 4.44 6.82
CA ALA A 53 -0.37 4.65 5.39
C ALA A 53 -1.69 4.52 4.60
N ASP A 54 -1.77 5.14 3.41
CA ASP A 54 -2.82 4.91 2.42
C ASP A 54 -2.40 3.73 1.54
N VAL A 55 -3.06 2.59 1.72
CA VAL A 55 -2.66 1.33 1.10
C VAL A 55 -3.61 0.96 -0.02
N THR A 56 -3.08 0.56 -1.16
CA THR A 56 -3.85 -0.03 -2.26
C THR A 56 -3.34 -1.43 -2.56
N ILE A 57 -4.22 -2.44 -2.51
CA ILE A 57 -3.93 -3.82 -2.91
C ILE A 57 -4.42 -4.01 -4.34
N ALA A 58 -3.53 -4.41 -5.25
CA ALA A 58 -3.88 -4.80 -6.61
C ALA A 58 -3.86 -6.32 -6.76
N ASP A 59 -4.96 -6.92 -7.19
CA ASP A 59 -5.06 -8.38 -7.46
C ASP A 59 -5.87 -8.66 -8.74
N ILE A 60 -5.71 -9.85 -9.31
CA ILE A 60 -6.45 -10.34 -10.49
C ILE A 60 -7.74 -11.09 -10.11
N SER A 61 -7.92 -11.44 -8.83
CA SER A 61 -9.08 -12.21 -8.38
C SER A 61 -10.16 -11.28 -7.79
N LEU A 62 -11.26 -11.10 -8.53
CA LEU A 62 -12.43 -10.33 -8.07
C LEU A 62 -13.05 -10.89 -6.77
N PRO A 63 -13.27 -12.21 -6.62
CA PRO A 63 -13.80 -12.78 -5.39
C PRO A 63 -12.91 -12.45 -4.18
N HIS A 64 -11.59 -12.49 -4.39
CA HIS A 64 -10.63 -12.20 -3.33
C HIS A 64 -10.59 -10.71 -2.98
N LEU A 65 -10.63 -9.82 -3.97
CA LEU A 65 -10.73 -8.38 -3.73
C LEU A 65 -12.02 -8.01 -2.98
N ARG A 66 -13.15 -8.67 -3.26
CA ARG A 66 -14.38 -8.46 -2.50
C ARG A 66 -14.21 -8.86 -1.03
N TYR A 67 -13.67 -10.05 -0.78
CA TYR A 67 -13.35 -10.51 0.58
C TYR A 67 -12.43 -9.51 1.31
N LEU A 68 -11.39 -9.02 0.63
CA LEU A 68 -10.50 -8.01 1.20
C LEU A 68 -11.22 -6.71 1.49
N SER A 69 -12.09 -6.23 0.61
CA SER A 69 -12.85 -4.99 0.83
C SER A 69 -13.79 -5.06 2.03
N GLU A 70 -14.30 -6.25 2.37
CA GLU A 70 -15.22 -6.47 3.49
C GLU A 70 -14.48 -6.69 4.82
N THR A 71 -13.27 -7.27 4.78
CA THR A 71 -12.52 -7.67 5.98
C THR A 71 -11.42 -6.70 6.40
N MET A 72 -10.92 -5.89 5.47
CA MET A 72 -9.77 -5.02 5.72
C MET A 72 -10.19 -3.65 6.31
N PRO A 73 -9.26 -2.97 7.02
CA PRO A 73 -9.48 -1.63 7.53
C PRO A 73 -9.77 -0.59 6.43
N ALA A 74 -10.46 0.50 6.78
CA ALA A 74 -10.92 1.53 5.85
C ALA A 74 -9.81 2.27 5.06
N ASN A 75 -8.57 2.23 5.54
CA ASN A 75 -7.40 2.81 4.86
C ASN A 75 -6.74 1.86 3.85
N ILE A 76 -7.34 0.69 3.59
CA ILE A 76 -6.94 -0.24 2.54
C ILE A 76 -7.96 -0.21 1.40
N LYS A 77 -7.50 0.12 0.20
CA LYS A 77 -8.28 0.11 -1.04
C LYS A 77 -7.94 -1.12 -1.86
N THR A 78 -8.93 -1.70 -2.51
CA THR A 78 -8.76 -2.86 -3.41
C THR A 78 -8.89 -2.40 -4.86
N LEU A 79 -7.96 -2.83 -5.70
CA LEU A 79 -7.90 -2.46 -7.11
C LEU A 79 -7.73 -3.71 -7.96
N TYR A 80 -8.51 -3.80 -9.05
CA TYR A 80 -8.32 -4.88 -10.02
C TYR A 80 -7.08 -4.60 -10.88
N SER A 81 -6.17 -5.58 -10.90
CA SER A 81 -4.95 -5.54 -11.71
C SER A 81 -5.29 -5.85 -13.16
N SER A 82 -5.25 -4.82 -14.00
CA SER A 82 -5.34 -4.91 -15.46
C SER A 82 -4.12 -4.21 -16.06
N ALA A 83 -3.69 -4.60 -17.25
CA ALA A 83 -2.51 -4.02 -17.92
C ALA A 83 -2.55 -2.48 -18.00
N TYR A 84 -3.76 -1.90 -18.11
CA TYR A 84 -3.97 -0.46 -18.07
C TYR A 84 -3.82 0.16 -16.68
N ASN A 85 -4.26 -0.55 -15.64
CA ASN A 85 -4.42 0.02 -14.30
C ASN A 85 -3.11 -0.04 -13.47
N SER A 86 -2.35 -1.12 -13.63
CA SER A 86 -1.13 -1.36 -12.85
C SER A 86 0.00 -0.40 -13.24
N VAL A 87 0.12 -0.07 -14.53
CA VAL A 87 1.08 0.91 -15.05
C VAL A 87 0.66 2.34 -14.68
N CYS A 88 -0.64 2.64 -14.79
CA CYS A 88 -1.18 3.97 -14.51
C CYS A 88 -0.97 4.39 -13.04
N LEU A 89 -1.17 3.49 -12.08
CA LEU A 89 -1.00 3.79 -10.66
C LEU A 89 0.45 4.10 -10.28
N ILE A 90 1.41 3.44 -10.94
CA ILE A 90 2.85 3.69 -10.75
C ILE A 90 3.23 5.07 -11.31
N ILE A 91 2.65 5.46 -12.45
CA ILE A 91 2.96 6.73 -13.14
C ILE A 91 2.32 7.94 -12.44
N LEU A 92 1.07 7.82 -11.95
CA LEU A 92 0.33 8.93 -11.31
C LEU A 92 0.78 9.24 -9.87
N SER A 93 1.73 8.49 -9.33
CA SER A 93 2.24 8.65 -7.97
C SER A 93 3.51 9.52 -7.88
N ASN A 94 3.91 10.18 -8.98
CA ASN A 94 5.04 11.11 -9.04
C ASN A 94 4.57 12.57 -9.01
#